data_AF-W5TCA7-F1
#
_entry.id   AF-W5TCA7-F1
#
_cell.length_a   1.000
_cell.length_b   1.000
_cell.length_c   1.000
_cell.angle_alpha   90.00
_cell.angle_beta   90.00
_cell.angle_gamma   90.00
#
_symmetry.space_group_name_H-M   'P 1'
#
loop_
_entity.id
_entity.type
_entity.pdbx_description
1 polymer ?
#
loop_
_entity_poly.entity_id
_entity_poly.type
_entity_poly.pdbx_seq_one_letter_code
_entity_poly.pdbx_strand_id
1 'polypeptide(L)'
;MNTLAMVLLLATDIWMSAAGLYYGVRIIRRYRNYLLGLEWLVIGISGTNVLFLAATGIDHSSVSYHLMVFFDAFSRSFGMTLVFVLGMMAVTRGYRASLVVEAAAFGAATVVGLWRTIDVRPVSLPWSLFYLALNLAVAVFMVTVAARLWRIGERRCATGVFIATILGAIIASTYDFVHIPGDDADHTLFYIPALAIWALMVTTYYHGYRALDEHNRAAARSSSRTGDSEALSIHADGPLD
;
A
#
# COMPACT_ATOMS: atom_id res chain seq x y z
N MET A 1 22.75 -21.49 3.44
CA MET A 1 22.27 -20.31 2.69
C MET A 1 23.41 -19.62 1.98
N ASN A 2 23.16 -19.11 0.77
CA ASN A 2 24.12 -18.30 0.01
C ASN A 2 24.22 -16.90 0.64
N THR A 3 25.42 -16.47 1.04
CA THR A 3 25.67 -15.15 1.64
C THR A 3 25.11 -14.01 0.78
N LEU A 4 25.18 -14.13 -0.54
CA LEU A 4 24.64 -13.13 -1.47
C LEU A 4 23.12 -13.00 -1.36
N ALA A 5 22.40 -14.12 -1.28
CA ALA A 5 20.94 -14.13 -1.18
C ALA A 5 20.47 -13.46 0.11
N MET A 6 21.17 -13.71 1.23
CA MET A 6 20.89 -13.06 2.50
C MET A 6 21.14 -11.55 2.44
N VAL A 7 22.26 -11.11 1.86
CA VAL A 7 22.55 -9.68 1.68
C VAL A 7 21.47 -8.99 0.84
N LEU A 8 21.02 -9.65 -0.24
CA LEU A 8 19.95 -9.13 -1.10
C LEU A 8 18.63 -9.04 -0.34
N LEU A 9 18.26 -10.08 0.42
CA LEU A 9 17.04 -10.11 1.22
C LEU A 9 17.02 -8.92 2.19
N LEU A 10 18.08 -8.78 2.99
CA LEU A 10 18.21 -7.69 3.97
C LEU A 10 18.20 -6.32 3.30
N ALA A 11 18.88 -6.16 2.17
CA ALA A 11 18.88 -4.90 1.42
C ALA A 11 17.47 -4.53 0.93
N THR A 12 16.72 -5.50 0.39
CA THR A 12 15.35 -5.28 -0.07
C THR A 12 14.39 -5.01 1.09
N ASP A 13 14.58 -5.66 2.23
CA ASP A 13 13.78 -5.45 3.44
C ASP A 13 14.04 -4.07 4.06
N ILE A 14 15.31 -3.63 4.13
CA ILE A 14 15.68 -2.28 4.53
C ILE A 14 15.01 -1.25 3.61
N TRP A 15 15.04 -1.49 2.30
CA TRP A 15 14.41 -0.57 1.34
C TRP A 15 12.89 -0.49 1.56
N MET A 16 12.21 -1.63 1.69
CA MET A 16 10.78 -1.69 1.97
C MET A 16 10.45 -0.98 3.30
N SER A 17 11.19 -1.30 4.36
CA SER A 17 11.02 -0.74 5.69
C SER A 17 11.16 0.77 5.70
N ALA A 18 12.25 1.27 5.10
CA ALA A 18 12.52 2.69 4.98
C ALA A 18 11.45 3.41 4.15
N ALA A 19 11.01 2.81 3.04
CA ALA A 19 9.94 3.36 2.22
C ALA A 19 8.61 3.45 3.00
N GLY A 20 8.21 2.39 3.71
CA GLY A 20 7.00 2.34 4.52
C GLY A 20 7.01 3.42 5.62
N LEU A 21 8.09 3.48 6.41
CA LEU A 21 8.23 4.49 7.47
C LEU A 21 8.25 5.92 6.91
N TYR A 22 9.05 6.18 5.88
CA TYR A 22 9.23 7.52 5.33
C TYR A 22 7.95 8.05 4.67
N TYR A 23 7.35 7.26 3.77
CA TYR A 23 6.16 7.68 3.05
C TYR A 23 4.91 7.63 3.94
N GLY A 24 4.82 6.70 4.88
CA GLY A 24 3.73 6.65 5.87
C GLY A 24 3.64 7.93 6.70
N VAL A 25 4.77 8.35 7.31
CA VAL A 25 4.82 9.63 8.06
C VAL A 25 4.46 10.82 7.17
N ARG A 26 4.95 10.85 5.92
CA ARG A 26 4.62 11.94 4.99
C ARG A 26 3.16 11.99 4.63
N ILE A 27 2.52 10.84 4.42
CA ILE A 27 1.10 10.76 4.08
C ILE A 27 0.24 11.35 5.21
N ILE A 28 0.54 10.95 6.45
CA ILE A 28 -0.16 11.43 7.64
C ILE A 28 0.02 12.94 7.79
N ARG A 29 1.28 13.42 7.76
CA ARG A 29 1.60 14.83 8.02
C ARG A 29 1.08 15.76 6.92
N ARG A 30 1.18 15.37 5.65
CA ARG A 30 0.89 16.27 4.52
C ARG A 30 -0.56 16.20 4.03
N TYR A 31 -1.18 15.02 4.08
CA TYR A 31 -2.51 14.80 3.49
C TYR A 31 -3.58 14.42 4.53
N ARG A 32 -3.18 14.16 5.79
CA ARG A 32 -4.07 13.69 6.86
C ARG A 32 -4.85 12.43 6.48
N ASN A 33 -4.23 11.58 5.67
CA ASN A 33 -4.81 10.30 5.26
C ASN A 33 -4.27 9.22 6.20
N TYR A 34 -5.00 8.97 7.28
CA TYR A 34 -4.58 8.05 8.32
C TYR A 34 -4.62 6.59 7.85
N LEU A 35 -5.57 6.22 6.96
CA LEU A 35 -5.63 4.89 6.36
C LEU A 35 -4.33 4.48 5.68
N LEU A 36 -3.94 5.21 4.64
CA LEU A 36 -2.71 4.92 3.88
C LEU A 36 -1.47 5.10 4.75
N GLY A 37 -1.48 6.15 5.59
CA GLY A 37 -0.37 6.47 6.46
C GLY A 37 -0.04 5.36 7.45
N LEU A 38 -1.07 4.86 8.15
CA LEU A 38 -0.92 3.78 9.13
C LEU A 38 -0.56 2.45 8.46
N GLU A 39 -1.16 2.12 7.31
CA GLU A 39 -0.78 0.91 6.56
C GLU A 39 0.71 0.95 6.17
N TRP A 40 1.20 2.09 5.68
CA TRP A 40 2.62 2.23 5.30
C TRP A 40 3.55 2.12 6.51
N LEU A 41 3.12 2.64 7.67
CA LEU A 41 3.85 2.46 8.93
C LEU A 41 3.85 0.99 9.38
N VAL A 42 2.72 0.28 9.24
CA VAL A 42 2.63 -1.15 9.53
C VAL A 42 3.61 -1.95 8.67
N ILE A 43 3.67 -1.69 7.36
CA ILE A 43 4.67 -2.29 6.45
C ILE A 43 6.10 -1.99 6.93
N GLY A 44 6.36 -0.74 7.31
CA GLY A 44 7.67 -0.30 7.81
C GLY A 44 8.12 -0.97 9.11
N ILE A 45 7.20 -1.08 10.07
CA ILE A 45 7.42 -1.74 11.35
C ILE A 45 7.58 -3.25 11.14
N SER A 46 6.78 -3.85 10.26
CA SER A 46 6.86 -5.26 9.90
C SER A 46 8.24 -5.63 9.37
N GLY A 47 8.75 -4.89 8.38
CA GLY A 47 10.09 -5.17 7.86
C GLY A 47 11.19 -4.95 8.90
N THR A 48 11.04 -3.96 9.79
CA THR A 48 11.98 -3.78 10.93
C THR A 48 11.98 -5.01 11.85
N ASN A 49 10.82 -5.63 12.10
CA ASN A 49 10.72 -6.87 12.86
C ASN A 49 11.39 -8.05 12.14
N VAL A 50 11.28 -8.13 10.80
CA VAL A 50 11.97 -9.15 9.99
C VAL A 50 13.48 -8.98 10.07
N LEU A 51 14.01 -7.75 9.97
CA LEU A 51 15.44 -7.47 10.19
C LEU A 51 15.91 -7.90 11.58
N PHE A 52 15.10 -7.66 12.62
CA PHE A 52 15.41 -8.09 13.97
C PHE A 52 15.50 -9.61 14.06
N LEU A 53 14.50 -10.33 13.53
CA LEU A 53 14.47 -11.79 13.50
C LEU A 53 15.68 -12.36 12.73
N ALA A 54 16.03 -11.75 11.59
CA ALA A 54 17.20 -12.15 10.81
C ALA A 54 18.53 -11.93 11.58
N ALA A 55 18.62 -10.88 12.40
CA ALA A 55 19.80 -10.59 13.22
C ALA A 55 19.91 -11.47 14.47
N THR A 56 18.78 -11.86 15.09
CA THR A 56 18.77 -12.69 16.30
C THR A 56 18.70 -14.20 16.03
N GLY A 57 18.47 -14.58 14.78
CA GLY A 57 18.18 -15.95 14.37
C GLY A 57 16.68 -16.24 14.33
N ILE A 58 16.27 -17.01 13.32
CA ILE A 58 14.87 -17.39 13.10
C ILE A 58 14.49 -18.46 14.13
N ASP A 59 13.63 -18.07 15.07
CA ASP A 59 12.98 -18.97 16.02
C ASP A 59 11.47 -18.92 15.84
N HIS A 60 10.89 -20.03 15.37
CA HIS A 60 9.46 -20.15 15.09
C HIS A 60 8.56 -20.07 16.33
N SER A 61 9.14 -20.22 17.53
CA SER A 61 8.44 -20.04 18.80
C SER A 61 8.52 -18.60 19.34
N SER A 62 9.33 -17.75 18.71
CA SER A 62 9.55 -16.38 19.18
C SER A 62 8.35 -15.47 18.89
N VAL A 63 8.14 -14.49 19.77
CA VAL A 63 7.13 -13.43 19.57
C VAL A 63 7.37 -12.69 18.24
N SER A 64 8.63 -12.50 17.86
CA SER A 64 8.99 -11.81 16.62
C SER A 64 8.53 -12.59 15.37
N TYR A 65 8.65 -13.93 15.38
CA TYR A 65 8.14 -14.76 14.30
C TYR A 65 6.60 -14.72 14.22
N HIS A 66 5.91 -14.78 15.36
CA HIS A 66 4.45 -14.63 15.38
C HIS A 66 4.01 -13.24 14.91
N LEU A 67 4.76 -12.18 15.24
CA LEU A 67 4.51 -10.83 14.71
C LEU A 67 4.74 -10.75 13.19
N MET A 68 5.74 -11.45 12.65
CA MET A 68 5.93 -11.54 11.20
C MET A 68 4.70 -12.17 10.53
N VAL A 69 4.20 -13.29 11.08
CA VAL A 69 2.98 -13.96 10.59
C VAL A 69 1.75 -13.05 10.72
N PHE A 70 1.65 -12.27 11.80
CA PHE A 70 0.59 -11.29 12.01
C PHE A 70 0.55 -10.29 10.85
N PHE A 71 1.69 -9.63 10.59
CA PHE A 71 1.76 -8.54 9.63
C PHE A 71 1.55 -9.04 8.19
N ASP A 72 2.07 -10.22 7.84
CA ASP A 72 1.80 -10.83 6.54
C ASP A 72 0.30 -11.05 6.32
N ALA A 73 -0.36 -11.71 7.28
CA ALA A 73 -1.80 -11.97 7.21
C ALA A 73 -2.64 -10.70 7.26
N PHE A 74 -2.26 -9.73 8.09
CA PHE A 74 -2.91 -8.42 8.20
C PHE A 74 -2.89 -7.68 6.87
N SER A 75 -1.72 -7.55 6.24
CA SER A 75 -1.57 -6.79 5.00
C SER A 75 -2.18 -7.51 3.80
N ARG A 76 -2.05 -8.83 3.70
CA ARG A 76 -2.64 -9.63 2.60
C ARG A 76 -4.16 -9.74 2.67
N SER A 77 -4.74 -9.66 3.86
CA SER A 77 -6.19 -9.68 4.07
C SER A 77 -6.80 -8.34 3.73
N PHE A 78 -6.84 -7.40 4.68
CA PHE A 78 -7.58 -6.14 4.57
C PHE A 78 -6.68 -4.89 4.61
N GLY A 79 -5.39 -5.02 4.95
CA GLY A 79 -4.44 -3.89 4.98
C GLY A 79 -4.15 -3.31 3.58
N MET A 80 -3.38 -4.03 2.76
CA MET A 80 -3.09 -3.59 1.38
C MET A 80 -4.26 -3.73 0.41
N THR A 81 -5.43 -4.10 0.92
CA THR A 81 -6.63 -4.26 0.12
C THR A 81 -7.68 -3.20 0.47
N LEU A 82 -8.50 -3.43 1.48
CA LEU A 82 -9.58 -2.55 1.86
C LEU A 82 -9.06 -1.21 2.39
N VAL A 83 -8.15 -1.23 3.36
CA VAL A 83 -7.55 -0.02 3.96
C VAL A 83 -6.86 0.81 2.88
N PHE A 84 -6.07 0.16 2.02
CA PHE A 84 -5.40 0.81 0.90
C PHE A 84 -6.37 1.44 -0.10
N VAL A 85 -7.38 0.69 -0.58
CA VAL A 85 -8.36 1.20 -1.56
C VAL A 85 -9.14 2.38 -0.99
N LEU A 86 -9.64 2.26 0.24
CA LEU A 86 -10.35 3.36 0.93
C LEU A 86 -9.45 4.59 1.07
N GLY A 87 -8.18 4.38 1.38
CA GLY A 87 -7.18 5.43 1.43
C GLY A 87 -6.97 6.14 0.09
N MET A 88 -6.89 5.38 -1.01
CA MET A 88 -6.78 5.92 -2.37
C MET A 88 -8.06 6.58 -2.90
N MET A 89 -9.23 6.24 -2.34
CA MET A 89 -10.50 6.88 -2.67
C MET A 89 -10.53 8.37 -2.33
N ALA A 90 -9.70 8.83 -1.40
CA ALA A 90 -9.54 10.25 -1.08
C ALA A 90 -9.11 11.08 -2.29
N VAL A 91 -8.18 10.57 -3.12
CA VAL A 91 -7.64 11.31 -4.29
C VAL A 91 -8.30 10.91 -5.60
N THR A 92 -8.98 9.77 -5.65
CA THR A 92 -9.68 9.31 -6.86
C THR A 92 -11.16 9.68 -6.87
N ARG A 93 -11.84 9.65 -5.74
CA ARG A 93 -13.28 9.93 -5.67
C ARG A 93 -13.61 11.12 -4.77
N GLY A 94 -12.62 11.71 -4.10
CA GLY A 94 -12.87 12.72 -3.07
C GLY A 94 -13.51 12.15 -1.81
N TYR A 95 -13.61 10.82 -1.70
CA TYR A 95 -14.25 10.15 -0.57
C TYR A 95 -13.22 9.92 0.54
N ARG A 96 -13.49 10.47 1.72
CA ARG A 96 -12.73 10.18 2.95
C ARG A 96 -13.60 9.29 3.83
N ALA A 97 -13.08 8.11 4.18
CA ALA A 97 -13.76 7.21 5.10
C ALA A 97 -13.98 7.92 6.44
N SER A 98 -15.09 7.60 7.11
CA SER A 98 -15.29 8.05 8.50
C SER A 98 -14.41 7.22 9.43
N LEU A 99 -14.06 7.77 10.60
CA LEU A 99 -13.25 7.06 11.61
C LEU A 99 -13.80 5.67 11.96
N VAL A 100 -15.12 5.48 11.92
CA VAL A 100 -15.76 4.18 12.17
C VAL A 100 -15.43 3.18 11.08
N VAL A 101 -15.48 3.59 9.81
CA VAL A 101 -15.10 2.73 8.67
C VAL A 101 -13.61 2.43 8.69
N GLU A 102 -12.79 3.42 9.03
CA GLU A 102 -11.34 3.23 9.18
C GLU A 102 -11.03 2.21 10.28
N ALA A 103 -11.61 2.38 11.47
CA ALA A 103 -11.43 1.47 12.59
C ALA A 103 -11.97 0.06 12.29
N ALA A 104 -13.09 -0.04 11.57
CA ALA A 104 -13.64 -1.33 11.17
C ALA A 104 -12.74 -2.07 10.19
N ALA A 105 -12.18 -1.37 9.19
CA ALA A 105 -11.27 -1.96 8.21
C ALA A 105 -9.96 -2.44 8.86
N PHE A 106 -9.36 -1.60 9.72
CA PHE A 106 -8.18 -1.98 10.50
C PHE A 106 -8.49 -3.12 11.47
N GLY A 107 -9.63 -3.06 12.17
CA GLY A 107 -10.07 -4.10 13.10
C GLY A 107 -10.23 -5.45 12.41
N ALA A 108 -10.86 -5.50 11.23
CA ALA A 108 -10.98 -6.71 10.43
C ALA A 108 -9.61 -7.28 10.03
N ALA A 109 -8.69 -6.43 9.57
CA ALA A 109 -7.31 -6.81 9.27
C ALA A 109 -6.60 -7.40 10.50
N THR A 110 -6.73 -6.74 11.67
CA THR A 110 -6.16 -7.18 12.94
C THR A 110 -6.73 -8.52 13.40
N VAL A 111 -8.04 -8.74 13.27
CA VAL A 111 -8.68 -10.01 13.64
C VAL A 111 -8.12 -11.16 12.80
N VAL A 112 -8.00 -10.98 11.48
CA VAL A 112 -7.40 -12.00 10.60
C VAL A 112 -5.93 -12.23 10.96
N GLY A 113 -5.17 -11.17 11.18
CA GLY A 113 -3.78 -11.26 11.62
C GLY A 113 -3.62 -12.04 12.92
N LEU A 114 -4.38 -11.69 13.96
CA LEU A 114 -4.34 -12.37 15.26
C LEU A 114 -4.76 -13.83 15.17
N TRP A 115 -5.78 -14.14 14.37
CA TRP A 115 -6.19 -15.51 14.16
C TRP A 115 -5.07 -16.36 13.55
N ARG A 116 -4.28 -15.78 12.64
CA ARG A 116 -3.12 -16.44 12.02
C ARG A 116 -1.92 -16.55 12.94
N THR A 117 -1.74 -15.65 13.91
CA THR A 117 -0.65 -15.78 14.89
C THR A 117 -0.88 -16.81 15.97
N ILE A 118 -2.14 -17.05 16.33
CA ILE A 118 -2.51 -18.05 17.33
C ILE A 118 -2.39 -19.47 16.74
N ASP A 119 -2.67 -19.61 15.45
CA ASP A 119 -2.64 -20.89 14.73
C ASP A 119 -1.74 -20.79 13.49
N VAL A 120 -0.43 -20.91 13.74
CA VAL A 120 0.63 -20.89 12.72
C VAL A 120 0.64 -22.23 11.98
N ARG A 121 -0.27 -22.35 11.02
CA ARG A 121 -0.36 -23.47 10.07
C ARG A 121 -0.12 -23.01 8.63
N PRO A 122 0.26 -23.89 7.70
CA PRO A 122 0.27 -23.58 6.28
C PRO A 122 -1.05 -22.95 5.84
N VAL A 123 -0.97 -21.96 4.94
CA VAL A 123 -2.16 -21.30 4.41
C VAL A 123 -2.96 -22.33 3.60
N SER A 124 -4.24 -22.52 3.93
CA SER A 124 -5.09 -23.43 3.18
C SER A 124 -5.51 -22.83 1.84
N LEU A 125 -5.79 -23.66 0.85
CA LEU A 125 -6.18 -23.22 -0.48
C LEU A 125 -7.31 -22.16 -0.50
N PRO A 126 -8.39 -22.26 0.30
CA PRO A 126 -9.41 -21.21 0.36
C PRO A 126 -8.86 -19.84 0.79
N TRP A 127 -7.94 -19.81 1.75
CA TRP A 127 -7.30 -18.58 2.21
C TRP A 127 -6.35 -18.01 1.16
N SER A 128 -5.61 -18.87 0.47
CA SER A 128 -4.75 -18.45 -0.65
C SER A 128 -5.54 -17.82 -1.78
N LEU A 129 -6.67 -18.43 -2.16
CA LEU A 129 -7.58 -17.87 -3.15
C LEU A 129 -8.20 -16.54 -2.69
N PHE A 130 -8.56 -16.43 -1.40
CA PHE A 130 -9.06 -15.19 -0.82
C PHE A 130 -8.03 -14.06 -0.90
N TYR A 131 -6.79 -14.30 -0.46
CA TYR A 131 -5.71 -13.30 -0.54
C TYR A 131 -5.43 -12.90 -1.98
N LEU A 132 -5.36 -13.88 -2.89
CA LEU A 132 -5.15 -13.61 -4.30
C LEU A 132 -6.27 -12.75 -4.89
N ALA A 133 -7.53 -13.12 -4.66
CA ALA A 133 -8.68 -12.40 -5.21
C ALA A 133 -8.71 -10.94 -4.76
N LEU A 134 -8.44 -10.67 -3.47
CA LEU A 134 -8.37 -9.30 -2.96
C LEU A 134 -7.20 -8.51 -3.56
N ASN A 135 -6.01 -9.12 -3.67
CA ASN A 135 -4.86 -8.46 -4.29
C ASN A 135 -5.08 -8.17 -5.78
N LEU A 136 -5.74 -9.06 -6.52
CA LEU A 136 -6.10 -8.82 -7.91
C LEU A 136 -7.15 -7.72 -8.05
N ALA A 137 -8.13 -7.66 -7.13
CA ALA A 137 -9.10 -6.56 -7.11
C ALA A 137 -8.41 -5.20 -6.89
N VAL A 138 -7.44 -5.14 -5.98
CA VAL A 138 -6.59 -3.95 -5.77
C VAL A 138 -5.78 -3.62 -7.02
N ALA A 139 -5.21 -4.63 -7.67
CA ALA A 139 -4.43 -4.43 -8.89
C ALA A 139 -5.29 -3.82 -10.00
N VAL A 140 -6.51 -4.34 -10.22
CA VAL A 140 -7.47 -3.77 -11.17
C VAL A 140 -7.78 -2.32 -10.80
N PHE A 141 -8.07 -2.04 -9.53
CA PHE A 141 -8.30 -0.67 -9.06
C PHE A 141 -7.10 0.24 -9.34
N MET A 142 -5.87 -0.19 -9.05
CA MET A 142 -4.66 0.61 -9.27
C MET A 142 -4.31 0.80 -10.74
N VAL A 143 -4.68 -0.13 -11.62
CA VAL A 143 -4.62 0.10 -13.08
C VAL A 143 -5.55 1.26 -13.47
N THR A 144 -6.74 1.37 -12.87
CA THR A 144 -7.61 2.54 -13.12
C THR A 144 -7.00 3.85 -12.59
N VAL A 145 -6.28 3.78 -11.47
CA VAL A 145 -5.52 4.93 -10.92
C VAL A 145 -4.39 5.34 -11.87
N ALA A 146 -3.64 4.38 -12.41
CA ALA A 146 -2.60 4.63 -13.40
C ALA A 146 -3.19 5.27 -14.68
N ALA A 147 -4.32 4.75 -15.17
CA ALA A 147 -5.02 5.34 -16.31
C ALA A 147 -5.47 6.79 -16.02
N ARG A 148 -5.93 7.09 -14.80
CA ARG A 148 -6.25 8.45 -14.39
C ARG A 148 -5.03 9.36 -14.37
N LEU A 149 -3.91 8.90 -13.80
CA LEU A 149 -2.63 9.63 -13.81
C LEU A 149 -2.19 9.95 -15.23
N TRP A 150 -2.34 8.97 -16.13
CA TRP A 150 -2.02 9.15 -17.55
C TRP A 150 -2.87 10.26 -18.18
N ARG A 151 -4.18 10.26 -17.91
CA ARG A 151 -5.13 11.25 -18.43
C ARG A 151 -4.86 12.67 -17.95
N ILE A 152 -4.32 12.86 -16.75
CA ILE A 152 -3.95 14.19 -16.23
C ILE A 152 -2.54 14.64 -16.66
N GLY A 153 -1.85 13.87 -17.52
CA GLY A 153 -0.54 14.21 -18.06
C GLY A 153 0.65 13.69 -17.26
N GLU A 154 0.42 13.06 -16.10
CA GLU A 154 1.45 12.56 -15.17
C GLU A 154 2.01 11.20 -15.60
N ARG A 155 2.61 11.15 -16.81
CA ARG A 155 3.04 9.90 -17.47
C ARG A 155 4.07 9.11 -16.68
N ARG A 156 5.05 9.78 -16.03
CA ARG A 156 6.08 9.09 -15.23
C ARG A 156 5.46 8.36 -14.05
N CYS A 157 4.59 9.03 -13.30
CA CYS A 157 3.86 8.44 -12.18
C CYS A 157 2.93 7.32 -12.66
N ALA A 158 2.20 7.54 -13.77
CA ALA A 158 1.31 6.54 -14.35
C ALA A 158 2.05 5.24 -14.73
N THR A 159 3.17 5.33 -15.45
CA THR A 159 3.98 4.17 -15.82
C THR A 159 4.54 3.46 -14.59
N GLY A 160 5.07 4.21 -13.63
CA GLY A 160 5.60 3.63 -12.39
C GLY A 160 4.54 2.87 -11.60
N VAL A 161 3.36 3.47 -11.40
CA VAL A 161 2.23 2.81 -10.73
C VAL A 161 1.78 1.58 -11.50
N PHE A 162 1.65 1.66 -12.83
CA PHE A 162 1.24 0.52 -13.65
C PHE A 162 2.21 -0.66 -13.54
N ILE A 163 3.52 -0.41 -13.74
CA ILE A 163 4.55 -1.46 -13.64
C ILE A 163 4.56 -2.07 -12.25
N ALA A 164 4.58 -1.26 -11.19
CA ALA A 164 4.56 -1.74 -9.81
C ALA A 164 3.31 -2.59 -9.51
N THR A 165 2.15 -2.19 -10.04
CA THR A 165 0.89 -2.92 -9.88
C THR A 165 0.94 -4.29 -10.56
N ILE A 166 1.44 -4.36 -11.80
CA ILE A 166 1.55 -5.64 -12.52
C ILE A 166 2.55 -6.57 -11.83
N LEU A 167 3.70 -6.05 -11.40
CA LEU A 167 4.68 -6.82 -10.64
C LEU A 167 4.10 -7.32 -9.30
N GLY A 168 3.36 -6.47 -8.59
CA GLY A 168 2.66 -6.86 -7.36
C GLY A 168 1.62 -7.97 -7.60
N ALA A 169 0.86 -7.89 -8.69
CA ALA A 169 -0.09 -8.94 -9.07
C ALA A 169 0.60 -10.26 -9.42
N ILE A 170 1.79 -10.21 -10.06
CA ILE A 170 2.61 -11.41 -10.31
C ILE A 170 3.04 -12.03 -8.99
N ILE A 171 3.59 -11.23 -8.05
CA ILE A 171 4.00 -11.72 -6.72
C ILE A 171 2.81 -12.34 -5.98
N ALA A 172 1.65 -11.68 -5.96
CA ALA A 172 0.46 -12.22 -5.31
C ALA A 172 0.01 -13.56 -5.94
N SER A 173 0.14 -13.70 -7.26
CA SER A 173 -0.24 -14.91 -8.00
C SER A 173 0.75 -16.06 -7.80
N THR A 174 2.01 -15.77 -7.46
CA THR A 174 3.03 -16.80 -7.23
C THR A 174 3.15 -17.17 -5.76
N TYR A 175 2.85 -16.26 -4.83
CA TYR A 175 3.10 -16.38 -3.38
C TYR A 175 2.72 -17.75 -2.80
N ASP A 176 1.45 -18.16 -2.95
CA ASP A 176 0.97 -19.42 -2.36
C ASP A 176 0.92 -20.60 -3.34
N PHE A 177 1.18 -20.34 -4.63
CA PHE A 177 0.87 -21.29 -5.71
C PHE A 177 2.10 -21.81 -6.43
N VAL A 178 3.24 -21.12 -6.30
CA VAL A 178 4.47 -21.46 -7.03
C VAL A 178 5.61 -21.64 -6.04
N HIS A 179 6.20 -22.83 -6.06
CA HIS A 179 7.43 -23.10 -5.34
C HIS A 179 8.63 -22.85 -6.27
N ILE A 180 9.56 -21.98 -5.86
CA ILE A 180 10.77 -21.68 -6.63
C ILE A 180 11.77 -22.83 -6.43
N PRO A 181 12.23 -23.51 -7.50
CA PRO A 181 13.23 -24.56 -7.36
C PRO A 181 14.53 -24.05 -6.72
N GLY A 182 14.97 -24.70 -5.64
CA GLY A 182 16.19 -24.32 -4.91
C GLY A 182 15.99 -23.24 -3.84
N ASP A 183 14.75 -22.86 -3.55
CA ASP A 183 14.42 -22.00 -2.42
C ASP A 183 14.49 -22.76 -1.09
N ASP A 184 14.78 -22.05 0.00
CA ASP A 184 14.85 -22.65 1.33
C ASP A 184 13.49 -22.72 2.02
N ALA A 185 13.44 -23.35 3.20
CA ALA A 185 12.21 -23.52 3.97
C ALA A 185 11.58 -22.18 4.40
N ASP A 186 12.37 -21.12 4.43
CA ASP A 186 11.96 -19.76 4.79
C ASP A 186 11.65 -18.90 3.55
N HIS A 187 11.67 -19.50 2.34
CA HIS A 187 11.36 -18.86 1.08
C HIS A 187 12.22 -17.62 0.76
N THR A 188 13.49 -17.64 1.15
CA THR A 188 14.43 -16.51 0.99
C THR A 188 14.49 -16.00 -0.45
N LEU A 189 14.55 -16.88 -1.45
CA LEU A 189 14.66 -16.49 -2.86
C LEU A 189 13.37 -15.84 -3.37
N PHE A 190 12.21 -16.26 -2.87
CA PHE A 190 10.93 -15.61 -3.18
C PHE A 190 10.82 -14.22 -2.53
N TYR A 191 11.26 -14.08 -1.28
CA TYR A 191 11.10 -12.81 -0.56
C TYR A 191 11.97 -11.69 -1.11
N ILE A 192 13.13 -11.96 -1.69
CA ILE A 192 13.98 -10.92 -2.31
C ILE A 192 13.19 -10.06 -3.34
N PRO A 193 12.65 -10.62 -4.43
CA PRO A 193 11.86 -9.84 -5.39
C PRO A 193 10.55 -9.35 -4.79
N ALA A 194 9.92 -10.10 -3.87
CA ALA A 194 8.69 -9.67 -3.23
C ALA A 194 8.89 -8.35 -2.46
N LEU A 195 9.87 -8.29 -1.54
CA LEU A 195 10.17 -7.11 -0.73
C LEU A 195 10.58 -5.91 -1.60
N ALA A 196 11.36 -6.16 -2.66
CA ALA A 196 11.72 -5.11 -3.63
C ALA A 196 10.48 -4.53 -4.34
N ILE A 197 9.55 -5.39 -4.76
CA ILE A 197 8.31 -4.97 -5.43
C ILE A 197 7.39 -4.24 -4.45
N TRP A 198 7.31 -4.67 -3.19
CA TRP A 198 6.61 -3.95 -2.13
C TRP A 198 7.18 -2.54 -1.93
N ALA A 199 8.50 -2.41 -1.83
CA ALA A 199 9.16 -1.10 -1.74
C ALA A 199 8.85 -0.21 -2.95
N LEU A 200 8.85 -0.79 -4.15
CA LEU A 200 8.48 -0.10 -5.39
C LEU A 200 7.01 0.34 -5.40
N MET A 201 6.08 -0.52 -4.98
CA MET A 201 4.65 -0.20 -4.86
C MET A 201 4.45 0.95 -3.88
N VAL A 202 4.97 0.84 -2.66
CA VAL A 202 4.92 1.88 -1.62
C VAL A 202 5.40 3.23 -2.14
N THR A 203 6.51 3.24 -2.87
CA THR A 203 7.12 4.44 -3.44
C THR A 203 6.29 5.03 -4.59
N THR A 204 5.94 4.21 -5.58
CA THR A 204 5.22 4.66 -6.78
C THR A 204 3.79 5.08 -6.45
N TYR A 205 3.12 4.37 -5.54
CA TYR A 205 1.76 4.71 -5.10
C TYR A 205 1.74 6.03 -4.33
N TYR A 206 2.75 6.30 -3.48
CA TYR A 206 2.90 7.61 -2.85
C TYR A 206 3.03 8.73 -3.89
N HIS A 207 3.89 8.56 -4.90
CA HIS A 207 4.07 9.57 -5.93
C HIS A 207 2.81 9.77 -6.79
N GLY A 208 2.11 8.68 -7.13
CA GLY A 208 0.81 8.73 -7.80
C GLY A 208 -0.25 9.44 -6.97
N TYR A 209 -0.32 9.13 -5.67
CA TYR A 209 -1.23 9.80 -4.73
C TYR A 209 -0.97 11.31 -4.70
N ARG A 210 0.30 11.72 -4.53
CA ARG A 210 0.69 13.13 -4.50
C ARG A 210 0.28 13.85 -5.80
N ALA A 211 0.56 13.25 -6.94
CA ALA A 211 0.25 13.85 -8.24
C ALA A 211 -1.26 14.06 -8.43
N LEU A 212 -2.09 13.10 -8.02
CA LEU A 212 -3.54 13.24 -8.04
C LEU A 212 -4.05 14.30 -7.06
N ASP A 213 -3.52 14.35 -5.82
CA ASP A 213 -3.89 15.38 -4.84
C ASP A 213 -3.55 16.79 -5.36
N GLU A 214 -2.35 16.98 -5.89
CA GLU A 214 -1.89 18.26 -6.43
C GLU A 214 -2.78 18.72 -7.60
N HIS A 215 -3.13 17.81 -8.51
CA HIS A 215 -4.06 18.08 -9.60
C HIS A 215 -5.46 18.45 -9.11
N ASN A 216 -6.03 17.67 -8.18
CA ASN A 216 -7.37 17.94 -7.63
C ASN A 216 -7.42 19.30 -6.92
N ARG A 217 -6.38 19.67 -6.17
CA ARG A 217 -6.28 20.98 -5.50
C ARG A 217 -6.10 22.13 -6.48
N ALA A 218 -5.37 21.92 -7.57
CA ALA A 218 -5.27 22.91 -8.65
C ALA A 218 -6.65 23.16 -9.30
N ALA A 219 -7.37 22.08 -9.64
CA ALA A 219 -8.71 22.17 -10.22
C ALA A 219 -9.71 22.91 -9.29
N ALA A 220 -9.70 22.60 -7.99
CA ALA A 220 -10.56 23.26 -7.01
C ALA A 220 -10.29 24.77 -6.88
N ARG A 221 -9.02 25.21 -7.00
CA ARG A 221 -8.65 26.64 -6.98
C ARG A 221 -9.08 27.36 -8.26
N SER A 222 -9.04 26.70 -9.41
CA SER A 222 -9.54 27.30 -10.64
C SER A 222 -11.06 27.50 -10.61
N SER A 223 -11.82 26.54 -10.08
CA SER A 223 -13.28 26.67 -9.98
C SER A 223 -13.71 27.79 -9.04
N SER A 224 -13.01 27.99 -7.90
CA SER A 224 -13.34 29.09 -6.98
C SER A 224 -13.08 30.46 -7.60
N ARG A 225 -11.97 30.62 -8.35
CA ARG A 225 -11.62 31.90 -8.99
C ARG A 225 -12.62 32.31 -10.08
N THR A 226 -13.14 31.34 -10.84
CA THR A 226 -14.18 31.60 -11.84
C THR A 226 -15.49 32.03 -11.18
N GLY A 227 -15.92 31.34 -10.11
CA GLY A 227 -17.13 31.71 -9.36
C GLY A 227 -17.06 33.11 -8.73
N ASP A 228 -15.91 33.49 -8.18
CA ASP A 228 -15.70 34.85 -7.64
C ASP A 228 -15.71 35.91 -8.74
N SER A 229 -15.21 35.59 -9.95
CA SER A 229 -15.19 36.53 -11.08
C SER A 229 -16.60 36.74 -11.66
N GLU A 230 -17.42 35.68 -11.74
CA GLU A 230 -18.83 35.78 -12.14
C GLU A 230 -19.64 36.57 -11.09
N ALA A 231 -19.43 36.31 -9.79
CA ALA A 231 -20.10 37.05 -8.72
C ALA A 231 -19.73 38.56 -8.70
N LEU A 232 -18.47 38.91 -9.00
CA LEU A 232 -18.06 40.31 -9.11
C LEU A 232 -18.68 41.02 -10.32
N SER A 233 -18.85 40.30 -11.44
CA SER A 233 -19.49 40.87 -12.64
C SER A 233 -20.98 41.15 -12.43
N ILE A 234 -21.69 40.28 -11.69
CA ILE A 234 -23.10 40.48 -11.36
C ILE A 234 -23.31 41.68 -10.42
N HIS A 235 -22.36 41.99 -9.54
CA HIS A 235 -22.44 43.17 -8.67
C HIS A 235 -22.02 44.48 -9.34
N ALA A 236 -21.30 44.45 -10.46
CA ALA A 236 -20.92 45.64 -11.21
C ALA A 236 -22.04 46.18 -12.12
N ASP A 237 -23.04 45.35 -12.45
CA ASP A 237 -24.21 45.70 -13.27
C ASP A 237 -25.45 46.09 -12.44
N GLY A 238 -25.26 46.42 -11.15
CA GLY A 238 -26.34 46.99 -10.32
C GLY A 238 -26.76 48.37 -10.84
N PRO A 239 -28.07 48.66 -10.94
CA PRO A 239 -28.55 49.93 -11.51
C PRO A 239 -28.01 51.12 -10.71
N LEU A 240 -27.44 52.07 -11.43
CA LEU A 240 -27.14 53.42 -10.94
C LEU A 240 -28.48 54.16 -10.78
N ASP A 241 -29.12 53.99 -9.63
CA ASP A 241 -30.23 54.84 -9.18
C ASP A 241 -29.73 55.87 -8.14
#